data_AF-A0A1A9HU95-F1
#
_entry.id   AF-A0A1A9HU95-F1
#
_cell.length_a   1.000
_cell.length_b   1.000
_cell.length_c   1.000
_cell.angle_alpha   90.00
_cell.angle_beta   90.00
_cell.angle_gamma   90.00
#
_symmetry.space_group_name_H-M   'P 1'
#
loop_
_entity.id
_entity.type
_entity.pdbx_description
1 polymer ?
#
loop_
_entity_poly.entity_id
_entity_poly.type
_entity_poly.pdbx_seq_one_letter_code
_entity_poly.pdbx_strand_id
1 'polypeptide(L)'
;MAGSMVFVVGGWWMFRAQPGSALEGGPLGHLTLVHAMGLIGIAFFGLVAAFAFRKLFDRSPGLVLREDGIVDNSSGVAAGLIPWRDILGFDVLVIQNSRMLVIRVTSPEQYIERGNPLKRALNRMNFKLCGSPLAISSTTLKINFDELVRLCSAYHARYGTVQGR
;
A
#
# COMPACT_ATOMS: atom_id res chain seq x y z
N MET A 1 -12.67 -0.82 8.15
CA MET A 1 -14.10 -0.67 8.48
C MET A 1 -14.33 0.12 9.77
N ALA A 2 -13.59 -0.10 10.86
CA ALA A 2 -13.77 0.68 12.10
C ALA A 2 -13.51 2.20 11.91
N GLY A 3 -12.43 2.58 11.20
CA GLY A 3 -12.10 3.99 10.97
C GLY A 3 -13.15 4.76 10.15
N SER A 4 -13.81 4.11 9.18
CA SER A 4 -14.87 4.74 8.39
C SER A 4 -16.14 4.99 9.22
N MET A 5 -16.46 4.13 10.20
CA MET A 5 -17.59 4.35 11.10
C MET A 5 -17.34 5.53 12.04
N VAL A 6 -16.13 5.65 12.60
CA VAL A 6 -15.74 6.80 13.43
C VAL A 6 -15.84 8.11 12.65
N PHE A 7 -15.43 8.11 11.38
CA PHE A 7 -15.51 9.31 10.53
C PHE A 7 -16.95 9.70 10.20
N VAL A 8 -17.82 8.72 9.91
CA VAL A 8 -19.24 8.96 9.65
C VAL A 8 -19.99 9.43 10.90
N VAL A 9 -19.76 8.78 12.05
CA VAL A 9 -20.39 9.15 13.33
C VAL A 9 -19.90 10.53 13.80
N GLY A 10 -18.61 10.80 13.69
CA GLY A 10 -18.03 12.11 14.01
C GLY A 10 -18.55 13.21 13.10
N GLY A 11 -18.62 12.96 11.78
CA GLY A 11 -19.19 13.89 10.81
C GLY A 11 -20.68 14.15 11.05
N TRP A 12 -21.45 13.12 11.37
CA TRP A 12 -22.87 13.25 11.71
C TRP A 12 -23.10 14.04 13.01
N TRP A 13 -22.30 13.76 14.06
CA TRP A 13 -22.36 14.48 15.33
C TRP A 13 -22.02 15.96 15.14
N MET A 14 -21.00 16.26 14.35
CA MET A 14 -20.59 17.62 14.02
C MET A 14 -21.63 18.37 13.16
N PHE A 15 -22.31 17.68 12.23
CA PHE A 15 -23.43 18.25 11.47
C PHE A 15 -24.65 18.54 12.36
N ARG A 16 -24.90 17.70 13.37
CA ARG A 16 -25.97 17.89 14.37
C ARG A 16 -25.65 18.99 15.38
N ALA A 17 -24.38 19.27 15.64
CA ALA A 17 -23.95 20.39 16.46
C ALA A 17 -24.24 21.69 15.70
N GLN A 18 -25.30 22.39 16.10
CA GLN A 18 -25.68 23.67 15.50
C GLN A 18 -24.53 24.68 15.68
N PRO A 19 -24.26 25.57 14.70
CA PRO A 19 -23.15 26.53 14.76
C PRO A 19 -23.21 27.49 15.96
N GLY A 20 -24.41 27.70 16.51
CA GLY A 20 -24.68 28.78 17.47
C GLY A 20 -24.31 28.54 18.93
N SER A 21 -24.03 27.31 19.38
CA SER A 21 -23.82 27.04 20.82
C SER A 21 -22.44 26.48 21.20
N ALA A 22 -21.60 26.14 20.20
CA ALA A 22 -20.27 25.56 20.43
C ALA A 22 -19.11 26.46 19.97
N LEU A 23 -19.40 27.54 19.23
CA LEU A 23 -18.41 28.45 18.64
C LEU A 23 -18.25 29.76 19.43
N GLU A 24 -19.15 30.05 20.38
CA GLU A 24 -19.06 31.21 21.26
C GLU A 24 -18.08 30.93 22.41
N GLY A 25 -16.77 31.08 22.16
CA GLY A 25 -15.75 31.21 23.22
C GLY A 25 -14.57 30.25 23.17
N GLY A 26 -14.51 29.30 22.22
CA GLY A 26 -13.36 28.41 22.03
C GLY A 26 -12.45 28.82 20.85
N PRO A 27 -11.18 28.36 20.79
CA PRO A 27 -10.26 28.65 19.68
C PRO A 27 -10.74 28.12 18.30
N LEU A 28 -11.78 27.28 18.29
CA LEU A 28 -12.46 26.75 17.11
C LEU A 28 -13.61 27.64 16.61
N GLY A 29 -13.89 28.77 17.26
CA GLY A 29 -15.01 29.68 16.96
C GLY A 29 -14.95 30.39 15.61
N HIS A 30 -13.80 30.34 14.93
CA HIS A 30 -13.65 30.96 13.62
C HIS A 30 -14.25 30.04 12.55
N LEU A 31 -15.49 30.34 12.13
CA LEU A 31 -16.28 29.61 11.14
C LEU A 31 -15.45 29.14 9.93
N THR A 32 -14.44 29.90 9.49
CA THR A 32 -13.57 29.52 8.37
C THR A 32 -12.64 28.33 8.65
N LEU A 33 -12.17 28.11 9.89
CA LEU A 33 -11.31 26.96 10.23
C LEU A 33 -12.06 25.64 10.11
N VAL A 34 -13.31 25.62 10.58
CA VAL A 34 -14.20 24.46 10.46
C VAL A 34 -14.48 24.14 9.00
N HIS A 35 -14.79 25.15 8.18
CA HIS A 35 -14.99 24.96 6.74
C HIS A 35 -13.71 24.51 6.02
N ALA A 36 -12.55 25.05 6.38
CA ALA A 36 -11.27 24.66 5.81
C ALA A 36 -10.92 23.19 6.14
N MET A 37 -11.09 22.76 7.39
CA MET A 37 -10.90 21.36 7.79
C MET A 37 -11.89 20.43 7.09
N GLY A 38 -13.15 20.85 6.94
CA GLY A 38 -14.16 20.13 6.17
C GLY A 38 -13.75 19.96 4.71
N LEU A 39 -13.28 21.02 4.06
CA LEU A 39 -12.83 20.99 2.67
C LEU A 39 -11.61 20.08 2.48
N ILE A 40 -10.63 20.16 3.39
CA ILE A 40 -9.44 19.27 3.39
C ILE A 40 -9.88 17.82 3.57
N GLY A 41 -10.82 17.56 4.49
CA GLY A 41 -11.39 16.23 4.70
C GLY A 41 -12.06 15.71 3.43
N ILE A 42 -12.97 16.48 2.82
CA ILE A 42 -13.64 16.09 1.58
C ILE A 42 -12.64 15.82 0.45
N ALA A 43 -11.63 16.68 0.28
CA ALA A 43 -10.61 16.48 -0.74
C ALA A 43 -9.81 15.20 -0.50
N PHE A 44 -9.37 14.94 0.74
CA PHE A 44 -8.61 13.74 1.09
C PHE A 44 -9.45 12.47 0.95
N PHE A 45 -10.61 12.41 1.59
CA PHE A 45 -11.48 11.23 1.57
C PHE A 45 -12.11 11.01 0.19
N GLY A 46 -12.41 12.07 -0.55
CA GLY A 46 -12.86 11.98 -1.94
C GLY A 46 -11.81 11.35 -2.84
N LEU A 47 -10.54 11.74 -2.70
CA LEU A 47 -9.43 11.15 -3.46
C LEU A 47 -9.21 9.68 -3.09
N VAL A 48 -9.24 9.34 -1.80
CA VAL A 48 -9.13 7.95 -1.32
C VAL A 48 -10.30 7.10 -1.83
N ALA A 49 -11.53 7.62 -1.77
CA ALA A 49 -12.72 6.92 -2.24
C ALA A 49 -12.68 6.68 -3.75
N ALA A 50 -12.28 7.69 -4.55
CA ALA A 50 -12.11 7.54 -5.99
C ALA A 50 -11.06 6.49 -6.35
N PHE A 51 -9.92 6.46 -5.63
CA PHE A 51 -8.90 5.44 -5.80
C PHE A 51 -9.41 4.04 -5.46
N ALA A 52 -10.09 3.89 -4.31
CA ALA A 52 -10.66 2.62 -3.86
C ALA A 52 -11.74 2.11 -4.84
N PHE A 53 -12.61 3.00 -5.32
CA PHE A 53 -13.62 2.68 -6.31
C PHE A 53 -12.97 2.18 -7.61
N ARG A 54 -11.96 2.88 -8.13
CA ARG A 54 -11.20 2.43 -9.31
C ARG A 54 -10.55 1.05 -9.10
N LYS A 55 -10.00 0.79 -7.91
CA LYS A 55 -9.39 -0.50 -7.57
C LYS A 55 -10.43 -1.63 -7.44
N LEU A 56 -11.68 -1.32 -7.09
CA LEU A 56 -12.76 -2.32 -7.03
C LEU A 56 -13.10 -2.92 -8.41
N PHE A 57 -12.95 -2.13 -9.48
CA PHE A 57 -13.13 -2.59 -10.86
C PHE A 57 -11.85 -3.12 -11.50
N ASP A 58 -10.70 -3.02 -10.82
CA ASP A 58 -9.43 -3.54 -11.29
C ASP A 58 -9.41 -5.07 -11.15
N ARG A 59 -9.54 -5.77 -12.27
CA ARG A 59 -9.46 -7.24 -12.34
C ARG A 59 -8.04 -7.74 -12.60
N SER A 60 -7.03 -6.87 -12.60
CA SER A 60 -5.65 -7.31 -12.79
C SER A 60 -5.24 -8.21 -11.61
N PRO A 61 -4.54 -9.32 -11.88
CA PRO A 61 -4.00 -10.14 -10.81
C PRO A 61 -3.02 -9.33 -9.96
N GLY A 62 -3.16 -9.40 -8.64
CA GLY A 62 -2.28 -8.67 -7.71
C GLY A 62 -0.81 -9.11 -7.82
N LEU A 63 -0.57 -10.35 -8.23
CA LEU A 63 0.77 -10.87 -8.49
C LEU A 63 0.71 -11.83 -9.68
N VAL A 64 1.62 -11.70 -10.64
CA VAL A 64 1.76 -12.65 -11.76
C VAL A 64 3.19 -13.18 -11.79
N LEU A 65 3.34 -14.49 -11.68
CA LEU A 65 4.63 -15.17 -11.88
C LEU A 65 4.76 -15.53 -13.36
N ARG A 66 5.83 -15.06 -14.00
CA ARG A 66 6.14 -15.30 -15.41
C ARG A 66 7.54 -15.89 -15.55
N GLU A 67 7.90 -16.29 -16.76
CA GLU A 67 9.25 -16.80 -17.06
C GLU A 67 10.32 -15.69 -16.99
N ASP A 68 9.94 -14.43 -17.21
CA ASP A 68 10.83 -13.27 -17.19
C ASP A 68 10.93 -12.58 -15.82
N GLY A 69 9.98 -12.83 -14.92
CA GLY A 69 10.00 -12.28 -13.57
C GLY A 69 8.69 -12.36 -12.80
N ILE A 70 8.61 -11.55 -11.75
CA ILE A 70 7.39 -11.31 -10.95
C ILE A 70 6.79 -9.98 -11.35
N VAL A 71 5.51 -9.94 -11.70
CA VAL A 71 4.77 -8.69 -11.89
C VAL A 71 3.94 -8.41 -10.64
N ASP A 72 4.33 -7.37 -9.91
CA ASP A 72 3.65 -6.91 -8.69
C ASP A 72 2.66 -5.77 -8.99
N ASN A 73 1.38 -6.04 -8.73
CA ASN A 73 0.25 -5.09 -8.75
C ASN A 73 -0.53 -5.13 -7.41
N SER A 74 0.08 -5.69 -6.36
CA SER A 74 -0.60 -6.09 -5.11
C SER A 74 -0.84 -4.93 -4.16
N SER A 75 -0.25 -3.77 -4.42
CA SER A 75 -0.29 -2.60 -3.53
C SER A 75 -0.30 -1.27 -4.27
N GLY A 76 -0.54 -0.17 -3.54
CA GLY A 76 -0.43 1.20 -4.08
C GLY A 76 1.00 1.62 -4.46
N VAL A 77 2.00 0.84 -4.04
CA VAL A 77 3.42 1.03 -4.39
C VAL A 77 3.96 -0.08 -5.30
N ALA A 78 3.05 -0.81 -5.96
CA ALA A 78 3.31 -1.85 -6.94
C ALA A 78 4.62 -1.68 -7.70
N ALA A 79 5.53 -2.66 -7.59
CA ALA A 79 6.85 -2.56 -8.21
C ALA A 79 6.81 -2.68 -9.74
N GLY A 80 5.74 -3.26 -10.30
CA GLY A 80 5.67 -3.67 -11.70
C GLY A 80 6.47 -4.96 -11.92
N LEU A 81 7.10 -5.10 -13.09
CA LEU A 81 7.98 -6.24 -13.37
C LEU A 81 9.26 -6.16 -12.54
N ILE A 82 9.57 -7.25 -11.84
CA ILE A 82 10.79 -7.54 -11.09
C ILE A 82 11.44 -8.76 -11.79
N PRO A 83 12.50 -8.55 -12.59
CA PRO A 83 13.17 -9.64 -13.29
C PRO A 83 13.77 -10.67 -12.34
N TRP A 84 13.77 -11.95 -12.72
CA TRP A 84 14.37 -13.00 -11.88
C TRP A 84 15.86 -12.77 -11.58
N ARG A 85 16.61 -12.24 -12.55
CA ARG A 85 18.02 -11.86 -12.40
C ARG A 85 18.29 -10.82 -11.29
N ASP A 86 17.27 -10.04 -10.94
CA ASP A 86 17.40 -9.02 -9.90
C ASP A 86 17.10 -9.60 -8.51
N ILE A 87 16.48 -10.79 -8.44
CA ILE A 87 16.01 -11.41 -7.20
C ILE A 87 17.10 -12.31 -6.62
N LEU A 88 17.56 -11.96 -5.42
CA LEU A 88 18.52 -12.75 -4.63
C LEU A 88 17.84 -13.88 -3.85
N GLY A 89 16.57 -13.71 -3.51
CA GLY A 89 15.79 -14.69 -2.76
C GLY A 89 14.60 -14.05 -2.07
N PHE A 90 13.98 -14.83 -1.18
CA PHE A 90 12.78 -14.42 -0.45
C PHE A 90 12.98 -14.62 1.05
N ASP A 91 12.51 -13.66 1.84
CA ASP A 91 12.31 -13.87 3.28
C ASP A 91 10.85 -13.72 3.67
N VAL A 92 10.56 -14.13 4.89
CA VAL A 92 9.28 -13.90 5.55
C VAL A 92 9.50 -12.95 6.72
N LEU A 93 8.77 -11.84 6.74
CA LEU A 93 8.76 -10.90 7.85
C LEU A 93 7.35 -10.79 8.43
N VAL A 94 7.25 -10.70 9.76
CA VAL A 94 5.97 -10.50 10.45
C VAL A 94 5.94 -9.11 11.07
N ILE A 95 5.01 -8.26 10.62
CA ILE A 95 4.77 -6.93 11.20
C ILE A 95 3.32 -6.85 11.65
N GLN A 96 3.08 -6.49 12.91
CA GLN A 96 1.73 -6.33 13.48
C GLN A 96 0.80 -7.52 13.17
N ASN A 97 1.31 -8.74 13.37
CA ASN A 97 0.59 -9.99 13.11
C ASN A 97 0.25 -10.28 11.62
N SER A 98 0.81 -9.50 10.70
CA SER A 98 0.69 -9.70 9.25
C SER A 98 1.99 -10.27 8.67
N ARG A 99 1.88 -11.40 7.95
CA ARG A 99 3.02 -12.03 7.26
C ARG A 99 3.24 -11.36 5.91
N MET A 100 4.49 -10.96 5.66
CA MET A 100 4.94 -10.31 4.43
C MET A 100 6.06 -11.12 3.78
N LEU A 101 5.95 -11.28 2.46
CA LEU A 101 6.98 -11.85 1.61
C LEU A 101 7.92 -10.70 1.23
N VAL A 102 9.15 -10.77 1.71
CA VAL A 102 10.19 -9.80 1.38
C VAL A 102 10.98 -10.34 0.21
N ILE A 103 10.99 -9.62 -0.91
CA ILE A 103 11.79 -9.97 -2.08
C ILE A 103 13.14 -9.29 -1.94
N ARG A 104 14.22 -10.06 -1.73
CA ARG A 104 15.58 -9.53 -1.71
C ARG A 104 16.04 -9.30 -3.13
N VAL A 105 16.60 -8.13 -3.40
CA VAL A 105 17.08 -7.76 -4.72
C VAL A 105 18.50 -7.22 -4.69
N THR A 106 19.21 -7.40 -5.80
CA THR A 106 20.61 -6.99 -5.98
C THR A 106 20.81 -5.48 -5.84
N SER A 107 19.86 -4.67 -6.31
CA SER A 107 19.94 -3.21 -6.31
C SER A 107 18.65 -2.59 -5.77
N PRO A 108 18.45 -2.54 -4.44
CA PRO A 108 17.23 -1.98 -3.82
C PRO A 108 16.92 -0.54 -4.28
N GLU A 109 17.95 0.27 -4.51
CA GLU A 109 17.84 1.68 -4.90
C GLU A 109 17.07 1.86 -6.20
N GLN A 110 17.21 0.94 -7.16
CA GLN A 110 16.51 1.01 -8.44
C GLN A 110 14.98 0.91 -8.27
N TYR A 111 14.55 0.15 -7.26
CA TYR A 111 13.13 -0.02 -6.92
C TYR A 111 12.64 1.12 -6.02
N ILE A 112 13.50 1.64 -5.14
CA ILE A 112 13.19 2.80 -4.30
C ILE A 112 12.93 4.04 -5.12
N GLU A 113 13.80 4.34 -6.10
CA GLU A 113 13.75 5.58 -6.86
C GLU A 113 12.71 5.57 -7.99
N ARG A 114 11.97 4.47 -8.18
CA ARG A 114 10.98 4.30 -9.25
C ARG A 114 9.67 5.03 -8.96
N GLY A 115 9.24 5.87 -9.90
CA GLY A 115 7.92 6.53 -9.90
C GLY A 115 7.92 7.93 -9.29
N ASN A 116 6.75 8.37 -8.83
CA ASN A 116 6.57 9.73 -8.30
C ASN A 116 7.17 9.91 -6.88
N PRO A 117 7.35 11.16 -6.38
CA PRO A 117 7.98 11.40 -5.08
C PRO A 117 7.30 10.71 -3.89
N LEU A 118 5.96 10.61 -3.90
CA LEU A 118 5.21 9.91 -2.86
C LEU A 118 5.53 8.42 -2.86
N LYS A 119 5.54 7.77 -4.03
CA LYS A 119 5.91 6.36 -4.18
C LYS A 119 7.35 6.11 -3.72
N ARG A 120 8.28 7.00 -4.08
CA ARG A 120 9.69 6.93 -3.64
C ARG A 120 9.80 7.02 -2.12
N ALA A 121 9.05 7.92 -1.49
CA ALA A 121 9.03 8.05 -0.03
C ALA A 121 8.49 6.77 0.64
N LEU A 122 7.40 6.20 0.14
CA LEU A 122 6.84 4.96 0.65
C LEU A 122 7.79 3.77 0.45
N ASN A 123 8.48 3.68 -0.68
CA ASN A 123 9.47 2.62 -0.91
C ASN A 123 10.68 2.74 0.05
N ARG A 124 11.14 3.95 0.36
CA ARG A 124 12.16 4.16 1.42
C ARG A 124 11.67 3.69 2.78
N MET A 125 10.40 3.94 3.11
CA MET A 125 9.81 3.47 4.36
C MET A 125 9.74 1.94 4.39
N ASN A 126 9.29 1.29 3.31
CA ASN A 126 9.29 -0.16 3.19
C ASN A 126 10.70 -0.73 3.38
N PHE A 127 11.71 -0.13 2.75
CA PHE A 127 13.10 -0.55 2.94
C PHE A 127 13.56 -0.44 4.40
N LYS A 128 13.26 0.67 5.08
CA LYS A 128 13.61 0.85 6.50
C LYS A 128 12.90 -0.14 7.43
N LEU A 129 11.65 -0.50 7.12
CA LEU A 129 10.84 -1.38 7.96
C LEU A 129 11.08 -2.87 7.66
N CYS A 130 11.31 -3.22 6.40
CA CYS A 130 11.32 -4.60 5.93
C CYS A 130 12.68 -5.09 5.41
N GLY A 131 13.68 -4.20 5.31
CA GLY A 131 14.98 -4.51 4.69
C GLY A 131 14.95 -4.62 3.16
N SER A 132 13.79 -4.39 2.53
CA SER A 132 13.61 -4.35 1.07
C SER A 132 12.51 -3.34 0.71
N PRO A 133 12.60 -2.61 -0.41
CA PRO A 133 11.46 -1.82 -0.91
C PRO A 133 10.32 -2.71 -1.42
N LEU A 134 10.59 -4.00 -1.64
CA LEU A 134 9.67 -4.99 -2.19
C LEU A 134 9.17 -5.92 -1.08
N ALA A 135 8.11 -5.48 -0.39
CA ALA A 135 7.42 -6.28 0.62
C ALA A 135 5.96 -6.49 0.19
N ILE A 136 5.57 -7.74 0.01
CA ILE A 136 4.23 -8.13 -0.45
C ILE A 136 3.49 -8.78 0.71
N SER A 137 2.40 -8.17 1.15
CA SER A 137 1.49 -8.83 2.09
C SER A 137 0.55 -9.77 1.34
N SER A 138 0.34 -10.98 1.86
CA SER A 138 -0.68 -11.90 1.33
C SER A 138 -2.11 -11.43 1.59
N THR A 139 -2.32 -10.46 2.49
CA THR A 139 -3.67 -9.97 2.82
C THR A 139 -4.39 -9.32 1.63
N THR A 140 -3.64 -8.84 0.63
CA THR A 140 -4.22 -8.27 -0.61
C THR A 140 -4.35 -9.29 -1.74
N LEU A 141 -3.92 -10.55 -1.50
CA LEU A 141 -3.95 -11.63 -2.48
C LEU A 141 -4.94 -12.71 -2.03
N LYS A 142 -5.52 -13.44 -3.00
CA LYS A 142 -6.46 -14.55 -2.70
C LYS A 142 -5.75 -15.84 -2.26
N ILE A 143 -4.44 -15.92 -2.47
CA ILE A 143 -3.62 -17.09 -2.21
C ILE A 143 -3.19 -17.11 -0.74
N ASN A 144 -3.07 -18.29 -0.14
CA ASN A 144 -2.51 -18.38 1.22
C ASN A 144 -1.02 -18.02 1.22
N PHE A 145 -0.53 -17.49 2.34
CA PHE A 145 0.84 -16.99 2.44
C PHE A 145 1.89 -18.08 2.20
N ASP A 146 1.69 -19.28 2.73
CA ASP A 146 2.68 -20.36 2.64
C ASP A 146 2.79 -20.90 1.21
N GLU A 147 1.69 -20.93 0.49
CA GLU A 147 1.63 -21.23 -0.94
C GLU A 147 2.24 -20.13 -1.80
N LEU A 148 2.04 -18.85 -1.44
CA LEU A 148 2.71 -17.74 -2.10
C LEU A 148 4.24 -17.90 -2.01
N VAL A 149 4.77 -18.15 -0.81
CA VAL A 149 6.21 -18.40 -0.60
C VAL A 149 6.66 -19.58 -1.45
N ARG A 150 5.93 -20.71 -1.38
CA ARG A 150 6.26 -21.93 -2.13
C ARG A 150 6.33 -21.68 -3.65
N LEU A 151 5.34 -21.00 -4.22
CA LEU A 151 5.29 -20.71 -5.66
C LEU A 151 6.41 -19.76 -6.09
N CYS A 152 6.64 -18.68 -5.32
CA CYS A 152 7.72 -17.73 -5.59
C CYS A 152 9.09 -18.43 -5.58
N SER A 153 9.36 -19.26 -4.56
CA SER A 153 10.60 -20.04 -4.47
C SER A 153 10.74 -21.05 -5.61
N ALA A 154 9.66 -21.76 -5.97
CA ALA A 154 9.69 -22.74 -7.07
C ALA A 154 9.97 -22.08 -8.43
N TYR A 155 9.35 -20.92 -8.71
CA TYR A 155 9.60 -20.17 -9.94
C TYR A 155 11.03 -19.60 -9.98
N HIS A 156 11.53 -19.06 -8.86
CA HIS A 156 12.90 -18.56 -8.80
C HIS A 156 13.93 -19.66 -8.99
N ALA A 157 13.72 -20.85 -8.42
CA ALA A 157 14.59 -22.00 -8.65
C ALA A 157 14.60 -22.42 -10.13
N ARG A 158 13.45 -22.35 -10.81
CA ARG A 158 13.29 -22.75 -12.21
C ARG A 158 13.84 -21.73 -13.21
N TYR A 159 13.64 -20.43 -12.98
CA TYR A 159 13.95 -19.37 -13.95
C TYR A 159 15.08 -18.44 -13.54
N GLY A 160 15.37 -18.31 -12.24
CA GLY A 160 16.41 -17.42 -11.71
C GLY A 160 17.84 -17.92 -11.92
N THR A 161 18.04 -19.23 -12.06
CA THR A 161 19.36 -19.85 -12.29
C THR A 161 19.76 -19.90 -13.77
N VAL A 162 18.80 -19.79 -14.70
CA VAL A 162 19.05 -19.96 -16.14
C VAL A 162 19.61 -18.68 -16.79
N GLN A 163 19.35 -17.51 -16.22
CA GLN A 163 19.80 -16.22 -16.78
C GLN A 163 21.13 -15.69 -16.22
N GLY A 164 21.77 -16.41 -15.29
CA GLY A 164 22.99 -16.00 -14.59
C GLY A 164 24.28 -16.71 -15.04
N ARG A 165 24.29 -17.38 -16.19
CA ARG A 165 25.49 -17.97 -16.81
C ARG A 165 25.82 -17.29 -18.12
#